data_AF-A0A5C7HH68-F1
#
_entry.id   AF-A0A5C7HH68-F1
#
_cell.length_a   1.000
_cell.length_b   1.000
_cell.length_c   1.000
_cell.angle_alpha   90.00
_cell.angle_beta   90.00
_cell.angle_gamma   90.00
#
_symmetry.space_group_name_H-M   'P 1'
#
loop_
_entity.id
_entity.type
_entity.pdbx_description
1 polymer ?
#
loop_
_entity_poly.entity_id
_entity_poly.type
_entity_poly.pdbx_seq_one_letter_code
_entity_poly.pdbx_strand_id
1 'polypeptide(L)'
;MSAIGSYIQDWPAQSQTMFRHCKTTATRVIRKAKEVALITHPRSLALSALSGDVTRTVVTMNRDDAIDPLHLDAIFQQKRSLRSKVRKNLKNMDPVQRIHEDNAIQNIVLESPWFKASKSLCAYISCATLREVDTSRIVSEILSNQDSEGNAQIRKKLYVPRVEDRNSNMRMLKISSVDDLITNSMNILEPALVDSNGNECDNGMILFISATFFQLMDFLCGDLRVIFDVVNQEIIHLKGLFGAVMQASEPVDLFILPGLAFDRSGRRLGRSGGYYDLFLMKYQKLAQEREWKQPLLVGLAYTLQFVEEGAIPVTPYDVAVDAVVSPSGVIPISPVALERCD
;
A
#
# COMPACT_ATOMS: atom_id res chain seq x y z
N MET A 1 30.35 -7.57 7.83
CA MET A 1 31.39 -7.82 6.79
C MET A 1 32.60 -8.63 7.28
N SER A 2 32.70 -9.07 8.54
CA SER A 2 33.91 -9.77 9.05
C SER A 2 33.89 -11.31 8.94
N ALA A 3 32.74 -11.95 8.67
CA ALA A 3 32.64 -13.42 8.68
C ALA A 3 32.89 -14.12 7.33
N ILE A 4 32.97 -13.37 6.22
CA ILE A 4 33.14 -13.94 4.86
C ILE A 4 34.62 -13.94 4.43
N GLY A 5 35.45 -13.05 5.02
CA GLY A 5 36.85 -12.89 4.64
C GLY A 5 37.73 -14.12 4.95
N SER A 6 37.39 -14.86 6.01
CA SER A 6 38.11 -16.09 6.39
C SER A 6 37.82 -17.27 5.45
N TYR A 7 36.63 -17.34 4.86
CA TYR A 7 36.23 -18.43 3.97
C TYR A 7 36.79 -18.33 2.55
N ILE A 8 37.26 -17.15 2.13
CA ILE A 8 37.76 -16.89 0.77
C ILE A 8 39.23 -17.33 0.61
N GLN A 9 40.00 -17.39 1.71
CA GLN A 9 41.43 -17.71 1.64
C GLN A 9 41.71 -19.17 1.23
N ASP A 10 40.76 -20.07 1.52
CA ASP A 10 40.87 -21.49 1.20
C ASP A 10 40.41 -21.85 -0.22
N TRP A 11 40.00 -20.86 -1.02
CA TRP A 11 39.56 -21.10 -2.40
C TRP A 11 40.76 -21.24 -3.36
N PRO A 12 40.63 -22.04 -4.43
CA PRO A 12 41.60 -22.05 -5.52
C PRO A 12 41.84 -20.62 -6.06
N ALA A 13 43.08 -20.27 -6.38
CA ALA A 13 43.49 -18.91 -6.77
C ALA A 13 42.70 -18.36 -7.98
N GLN A 14 42.26 -19.24 -8.88
CA GLN A 14 41.43 -18.91 -10.04
C GLN A 14 40.03 -18.43 -9.61
N SER A 15 39.42 -19.08 -8.61
CA SER A 15 38.13 -18.72 -8.03
C SER A 15 38.21 -17.42 -7.21
N GLN A 16 39.31 -17.18 -6.49
CA GLN A 16 39.54 -15.91 -5.79
C GLN A 16 39.67 -14.73 -6.77
N THR A 17 40.34 -14.94 -7.89
CA THR A 17 40.51 -13.93 -8.94
C THR A 17 39.18 -13.61 -9.64
N MET A 18 38.41 -14.65 -9.97
CA MET A 18 37.04 -14.53 -10.49
C MET A 18 36.12 -13.78 -9.53
N PHE A 19 36.17 -14.07 -8.22
CA PHE A 19 35.38 -13.38 -7.21
C PHE A 19 35.73 -11.89 -7.11
N ARG A 20 37.02 -11.54 -7.11
CA ARG A 20 37.46 -10.13 -7.12
C ARG A 20 36.97 -9.41 -8.39
N HIS A 21 37.01 -10.07 -9.54
CA HIS A 21 36.53 -9.51 -10.79
C HIS A 21 35.01 -9.29 -10.77
N CYS A 22 34.22 -10.31 -10.39
CA CYS A 22 32.76 -10.21 -10.24
C CYS A 22 32.36 -9.13 -9.23
N LYS A 23 33.02 -9.07 -8.06
CA LYS A 23 32.77 -8.03 -7.05
C LYS A 23 33.04 -6.64 -7.60
N THR A 24 34.13 -6.47 -8.35
CA THR A 24 34.47 -5.19 -8.98
C THR A 24 33.45 -4.80 -10.04
N THR A 25 33.01 -5.75 -10.88
CA THR A 25 31.99 -5.53 -11.91
C THR A 25 30.62 -5.20 -11.30
N ALA A 26 30.17 -5.94 -10.30
CA ALA A 26 28.93 -5.68 -9.56
C ALA A 26 28.96 -4.29 -8.91
N THR A 27 30.06 -3.93 -8.25
CA THR A 27 30.23 -2.59 -7.64
C THR A 27 30.21 -1.49 -8.71
N ARG A 28 30.78 -1.75 -9.90
CA ARG A 28 30.78 -0.80 -11.02
C ARG A 28 29.39 -0.63 -11.64
N VAL A 29 28.62 -1.71 -11.77
CA VAL A 29 27.22 -1.68 -12.24
C VAL A 29 26.35 -0.94 -11.23
N ILE A 30 26.48 -1.21 -9.93
CA ILE A 30 25.76 -0.50 -8.86
C ILE A 30 26.10 0.99 -8.87
N ARG A 31 27.39 1.35 -9.03
CA ARG A 31 27.81 2.75 -9.15
C ARG A 31 27.20 3.42 -10.38
N LYS A 32 27.20 2.73 -11.52
CA LYS A 32 26.63 3.26 -12.78
C LYS A 32 25.10 3.39 -12.68
N ALA A 33 24.41 2.47 -12.01
CA ALA A 33 22.98 2.57 -11.73
C ALA A 33 22.65 3.76 -10.80
N LYS A 34 23.50 4.02 -9.79
CA LYS A 34 23.39 5.23 -8.95
C LYS A 34 23.66 6.51 -9.74
N GLU A 35 24.63 6.51 -10.65
CA GLU A 35 24.91 7.66 -11.53
C GLU A 35 23.76 7.92 -12.50
N VAL A 36 23.16 6.89 -13.11
CA VAL A 36 21.98 7.04 -13.98
C VAL A 36 20.78 7.57 -13.20
N ALA A 37 20.56 7.09 -11.96
CA ALA A 37 19.52 7.61 -11.07
C ALA A 37 19.75 9.08 -10.66
N LEU A 38 21.01 9.52 -10.56
CA LEU A 38 21.37 10.93 -10.36
C LEU A 38 21.20 11.79 -11.63
N ILE A 39 21.34 11.21 -12.82
CA ILE A 39 21.16 11.90 -14.11
C ILE A 39 19.66 12.09 -14.42
N THR A 40 18.79 11.15 -14.02
CA THR A 40 17.33 11.30 -14.15
C THR A 40 16.70 12.23 -13.12
N HIS A 41 17.44 12.60 -12.06
CA HIS A 41 17.04 13.58 -11.05
C HIS A 41 18.13 14.63 -10.86
N PRO A 42 18.24 15.64 -11.74
CA PRO A 42 19.17 16.74 -11.54
C PRO A 42 18.77 17.50 -10.26
N ARG A 43 19.61 17.39 -9.22
CA ARG A 43 19.51 18.19 -8.00
C ARG A 43 19.62 19.68 -8.37
N SER A 44 18.53 20.43 -8.20
CA SER A 44 18.60 21.87 -8.05
C SER A 44 18.95 22.21 -6.60
N LEU A 45 20.16 22.71 -6.37
CA LEU A 45 20.52 23.44 -5.16
C LEU A 45 20.65 24.91 -5.51
N ALA A 46 19.73 25.74 -4.99
CA ALA A 46 20.01 27.08 -4.44
C ALA A 46 18.75 27.62 -3.72
N LEU A 47 18.93 27.97 -2.44
CA LEU A 47 17.96 28.63 -1.56
C LEU A 47 17.57 30.05 -2.08
N SER A 48 16.32 30.46 -1.89
CA SER A 48 15.90 31.47 -0.89
C SER A 48 14.55 32.13 -1.20
N ALA A 49 13.78 32.36 -0.13
CA ALA A 49 12.71 33.34 0.06
C ALA A 49 11.41 33.21 -0.76
N LEU A 50 10.33 32.72 -0.13
CA LEU A 50 9.17 33.54 0.30
C LEU A 50 8.03 32.66 0.86
N SER A 51 7.41 33.22 1.89
CA SER A 51 6.33 32.77 2.77
C SER A 51 5.05 32.22 2.11
N GLY A 52 4.42 31.25 2.78
CA GLY A 52 3.04 30.81 2.56
C GLY A 52 2.67 29.64 3.47
N ASP A 53 2.18 29.95 4.66
CA ASP A 53 1.85 29.05 5.77
C ASP A 53 0.59 28.20 5.47
N VAL A 54 0.74 26.87 5.48
CA VAL A 54 -0.36 25.90 5.64
C VAL A 54 0.16 24.76 6.52
N THR A 55 -0.11 24.88 7.82
CA THR A 55 0.31 23.93 8.85
C THR A 55 -0.52 22.64 8.77
N ARG A 56 0.03 21.61 8.13
CA ARG A 56 -0.30 20.21 8.43
C ARG A 56 0.57 19.83 9.63
N THR A 57 -0.03 19.49 10.77
CA THR A 57 0.69 19.08 11.98
C THR A 57 1.46 17.79 11.71
N VAL A 58 2.69 17.93 11.21
CA VAL A 58 3.70 16.88 11.23
C VAL A 58 4.15 16.79 12.68
N VAL A 59 3.79 15.70 13.36
CA VAL A 59 4.36 15.38 14.67
C VAL A 59 5.85 15.12 14.45
N THR A 60 6.66 16.16 14.65
CA THR A 60 8.10 16.02 14.84
C THR A 60 8.32 15.19 16.09
N MET A 61 8.78 13.95 15.90
CA MET A 61 9.16 13.09 17.03
C MET A 61 10.35 13.71 17.76
N ASN A 62 10.10 14.27 18.95
CA ASN A 62 11.16 14.44 19.94
C ASN A 62 11.63 13.05 20.34
N ARG A 63 12.96 12.87 20.45
CA ARG A 63 13.59 11.58 20.75
C ARG A 63 13.35 11.08 22.19
N ASP A 64 12.58 11.81 22.99
CA ASP A 64 12.37 11.56 24.41
C ASP A 64 10.99 10.96 24.77
N ASP A 65 10.06 10.83 23.81
CA ASP A 65 8.73 10.24 24.04
C ASP A 65 8.70 8.73 23.74
N ALA A 66 9.57 7.96 24.41
CA ALA A 66 9.42 6.50 24.40
C ALA A 66 8.10 6.15 25.10
N ILE A 67 7.07 5.81 24.31
CA ILE A 67 5.76 5.43 24.84
C ILE A 67 5.94 4.26 25.78
N ASP A 68 5.47 4.42 27.02
CA ASP A 68 5.53 3.36 28.04
C ASP A 68 4.92 2.05 27.49
N PRO A 69 5.69 0.94 27.45
CA PRO A 69 5.20 -0.35 26.99
C PRO A 69 3.91 -0.80 27.68
N LEU A 70 3.73 -0.46 28.97
CA LEU A 70 2.50 -0.78 29.72
C LEU A 70 1.29 -0.02 29.19
N HIS A 71 1.49 1.22 28.73
CA HIS A 71 0.44 2.03 28.12
C HIS A 71 0.04 1.49 26.73
N LEU A 72 1.01 1.04 25.94
CA LEU A 72 0.74 0.39 24.64
C LEU A 72 -0.04 -0.92 24.82
N ASP A 73 0.32 -1.73 25.80
CA ASP A 73 -0.39 -2.98 26.09
C ASP A 73 -1.85 -2.73 26.48
N ALA A 74 -2.11 -1.71 27.31
CA ALA A 74 -3.46 -1.29 27.65
C ALA A 74 -4.26 -0.87 26.40
N ILE A 75 -3.67 -0.09 25.50
CA ILE A 75 -4.28 0.28 24.21
C ILE A 75 -4.61 -0.97 23.38
N PHE A 76 -3.67 -1.91 23.25
CA PHE A 76 -3.89 -3.13 22.47
C PHE A 76 -4.99 -4.02 23.05
N GLN A 77 -5.09 -4.11 24.38
CA GLN A 77 -6.19 -4.82 25.05
C GLN A 77 -7.54 -4.17 24.77
N GLN A 78 -7.64 -2.84 24.89
CA GLN A 78 -8.87 -2.11 24.56
C GLN A 78 -9.27 -2.30 23.09
N LYS A 79 -8.32 -2.19 22.15
CA LYS A 79 -8.56 -2.50 20.73
C LYS A 79 -9.07 -3.93 20.55
N ARG A 80 -8.51 -4.92 21.25
CA ARG A 80 -8.94 -6.34 21.16
C ARG A 80 -10.38 -6.51 21.63
N SER A 81 -10.74 -5.92 22.76
CA SER A 81 -12.11 -5.95 23.29
C SER A 81 -13.10 -5.30 22.32
N LEU A 82 -12.76 -4.13 21.76
CA LEU A 82 -13.60 -3.44 20.79
C LEU A 82 -13.78 -4.26 19.50
N ARG A 83 -12.72 -4.85 18.96
CA ARG A 83 -12.80 -5.75 17.79
C ARG A 83 -13.74 -6.93 18.03
N SER A 84 -13.68 -7.53 19.23
CA SER A 84 -14.55 -8.64 19.60
C SER A 84 -16.02 -8.22 19.59
N LYS A 85 -16.33 -7.09 20.24
CA LYS A 85 -17.68 -6.51 20.28
C LYS A 85 -18.23 -6.24 18.88
N VAL A 86 -17.47 -5.55 18.04
CA VAL A 86 -17.95 -5.15 16.71
C VAL A 86 -18.08 -6.35 15.77
N ARG A 87 -17.17 -7.32 15.83
CA ARG A 87 -17.30 -8.59 15.09
C ARG A 87 -18.56 -9.36 15.47
N LYS A 88 -18.92 -9.39 16.76
CA LYS A 88 -20.17 -10.01 17.23
C LYS A 88 -21.38 -9.28 16.65
N ASN A 89 -21.37 -7.95 16.64
CA ASN A 89 -22.46 -7.15 16.07
C ASN A 89 -22.59 -7.38 14.56
N LEU A 90 -21.49 -7.33 13.80
CA LEU A 90 -21.47 -7.66 12.37
C LEU A 90 -21.95 -9.08 12.09
N LYS A 91 -21.62 -10.04 12.96
CA LYS A 91 -22.10 -11.42 12.84
C LYS A 91 -23.62 -11.52 12.96
N ASN A 92 -24.20 -10.71 13.84
CA ASN A 92 -25.61 -10.71 14.19
C ASN A 92 -26.45 -9.71 13.37
N MET A 93 -25.83 -8.93 12.49
CA MET A 93 -26.53 -8.01 11.59
C MET A 93 -27.45 -8.80 10.67
N ASP A 94 -28.71 -8.35 10.57
CA ASP A 94 -29.70 -8.93 9.69
C ASP A 94 -29.23 -8.90 8.22
N PRO A 95 -29.32 -10.02 7.47
CA PRO A 95 -28.90 -10.05 6.07
C PRO A 95 -29.64 -9.06 5.16
N VAL A 96 -30.93 -8.81 5.40
CA VAL A 96 -31.70 -7.85 4.59
C VAL A 96 -31.21 -6.43 4.87
N GLN A 97 -31.04 -6.08 6.14
CA GLN A 97 -30.43 -4.80 6.53
C GLN A 97 -29.04 -4.63 5.92
N ARG A 98 -28.20 -5.68 5.94
CA ARG A 98 -26.84 -5.64 5.35
C ARG A 98 -26.88 -5.28 3.88
N ILE A 99 -27.70 -5.97 3.08
CA ILE A 99 -27.84 -5.70 1.64
C ILE A 99 -28.37 -4.28 1.41
N HIS A 100 -29.30 -3.82 2.24
CA HIS A 100 -29.82 -2.45 2.14
C HIS A 100 -28.72 -1.40 2.39
N GLU A 101 -27.95 -1.57 3.47
CA GLU A 101 -26.84 -0.68 3.79
C GLU A 101 -25.71 -0.75 2.75
N ASP A 102 -25.37 -1.94 2.24
CA ASP A 102 -24.41 -2.11 1.15
C ASP A 102 -24.82 -1.30 -0.09
N ASN A 103 -26.09 -1.38 -0.49
CA ASN A 103 -26.62 -0.65 -1.65
C ASN A 103 -26.61 0.86 -1.44
N ALA A 104 -27.02 1.32 -0.25
CA ALA A 104 -27.02 2.74 0.09
C ALA A 104 -25.61 3.33 0.05
N ILE A 105 -24.64 2.64 0.67
CA ILE A 105 -23.24 3.09 0.70
C ILE A 105 -22.66 3.12 -0.73
N GLN A 106 -22.84 2.06 -1.51
CA GLN A 106 -22.33 2.03 -2.89
C GLN A 106 -22.96 3.13 -3.76
N ASN A 107 -24.25 3.41 -3.64
CA ASN A 107 -24.90 4.50 -4.36
C ASN A 107 -24.30 5.86 -3.99
N ILE A 108 -24.13 6.14 -2.68
CA ILE A 108 -23.53 7.39 -2.21
C ILE A 108 -22.13 7.58 -2.79
N VAL A 109 -21.29 6.54 -2.77
CA VAL A 109 -19.94 6.60 -3.34
C VAL A 109 -20.01 6.89 -4.84
N LEU A 110 -20.78 6.11 -5.60
CA LEU A 110 -20.89 6.23 -7.06
C LEU A 110 -21.42 7.60 -7.50
N GLU A 111 -22.36 8.17 -6.75
CA GLU A 111 -22.99 9.45 -7.06
C GLU A 111 -22.12 10.65 -6.67
N SER A 112 -21.17 10.46 -5.75
CA SER A 112 -20.38 11.55 -5.18
C SER A 112 -19.47 12.27 -6.19
N PRO A 113 -19.32 13.61 -6.07
CA PRO A 113 -18.43 14.38 -6.94
C PRO A 113 -16.97 13.95 -6.84
N TRP A 114 -16.48 13.65 -5.63
CA TRP A 114 -15.09 13.25 -5.39
C TRP A 114 -14.76 11.90 -6.02
N PHE A 115 -15.69 10.94 -6.05
CA PHE A 115 -15.50 9.68 -6.76
C PHE A 115 -15.48 9.91 -8.28
N LYS A 116 -16.43 10.69 -8.80
CA LYS A 116 -16.53 11.02 -10.23
C LYS A 116 -15.30 11.77 -10.74
N ALA A 117 -14.73 12.66 -9.94
CA ALA A 117 -13.53 13.44 -10.28
C ALA A 117 -12.21 12.65 -10.19
N SER A 118 -12.17 11.57 -9.39
CA SER A 118 -10.95 10.77 -9.18
C SER A 118 -10.53 10.01 -10.44
N LYS A 119 -9.25 10.03 -10.79
CA LYS A 119 -8.67 9.29 -11.94
C LYS A 119 -7.92 8.04 -11.51
N SER A 120 -7.40 8.01 -10.30
CA SER A 120 -6.67 6.87 -9.73
C SER A 120 -7.20 6.56 -8.34
N LEU A 121 -7.56 5.30 -8.09
CA LEU A 121 -8.16 4.89 -6.83
C LEU A 121 -7.64 3.54 -6.36
N CYS A 122 -7.53 3.40 -5.05
CA CYS A 122 -7.27 2.14 -4.38
C CYS A 122 -8.53 1.68 -3.66
N ALA A 123 -8.94 0.43 -3.87
CA ALA A 123 -10.10 -0.14 -3.16
C ALA A 123 -9.84 -1.59 -2.75
N TYR A 124 -10.40 -1.99 -1.62
CA TYR A 124 -10.41 -3.39 -1.21
C TYR A 124 -11.48 -4.17 -1.99
N ILE A 125 -11.25 -5.47 -2.19
CA ILE A 125 -12.28 -6.38 -2.70
C ILE A 125 -13.01 -6.97 -1.51
N SER A 126 -14.32 -6.72 -1.44
CA SER A 126 -15.19 -7.22 -0.39
C SER A 126 -15.15 -8.76 -0.33
N CYS A 127 -15.00 -9.30 0.88
CA CYS A 127 -15.10 -10.72 1.15
C CYS A 127 -16.21 -10.99 2.18
N ALA A 128 -17.16 -11.85 1.82
CA ALA A 128 -18.30 -12.21 2.68
C ALA A 128 -17.87 -12.75 4.07
N THR A 129 -16.71 -13.41 4.14
CA THR A 129 -16.16 -13.94 5.41
C THR A 129 -15.72 -12.82 6.36
N LEU A 130 -15.30 -11.68 5.81
CA LEU A 130 -14.83 -10.53 6.57
C LEU A 130 -15.98 -9.67 7.07
N ARG A 131 -17.17 -9.81 6.47
CA ARG A 131 -18.42 -9.08 6.80
C ARG A 131 -18.25 -7.57 6.70
N GLU A 132 -17.41 -7.13 5.78
CA GLU A 132 -17.20 -5.74 5.39
C GLU A 132 -18.25 -5.28 4.38
N VAL A 133 -18.31 -3.97 4.16
CA VAL A 133 -19.21 -3.36 3.16
C VAL A 133 -18.86 -3.90 1.78
N ASP A 134 -19.88 -4.26 1.00
CA ASP A 134 -19.69 -4.70 -0.36
C ASP A 134 -19.20 -3.57 -1.27
N THR A 135 -18.17 -3.83 -2.08
CA THR A 135 -17.57 -2.88 -3.02
C THR A 135 -17.74 -3.31 -4.48
N SER A 136 -18.47 -4.40 -4.74
CA SER A 136 -18.58 -5.01 -6.07
C SER A 136 -19.01 -4.02 -7.17
N ARG A 137 -20.03 -3.20 -6.93
CA ARG A 137 -20.54 -2.24 -7.92
C ARG A 137 -19.57 -1.09 -8.14
N ILE A 138 -18.89 -0.64 -7.09
CA ILE A 138 -17.84 0.40 -7.19
C ILE A 138 -16.71 -0.12 -8.08
N VAL A 139 -16.24 -1.34 -7.84
CA VAL A 139 -15.18 -1.99 -8.63
C VAL A 139 -15.64 -2.18 -10.08
N SER A 140 -16.84 -2.72 -10.29
CA SER A 140 -17.41 -2.92 -11.62
C SER A 140 -17.54 -1.61 -12.40
N GLU A 141 -18.00 -0.52 -11.79
CA GLU A 141 -18.10 0.80 -12.44
C GLU A 141 -16.73 1.32 -12.89
N ILE A 142 -15.69 1.13 -12.09
CA ILE A 142 -14.34 1.58 -12.45
C ILE A 142 -13.80 0.78 -13.64
N LEU A 143 -14.12 -0.51 -13.70
CA LEU A 143 -13.65 -1.42 -14.74
C LEU A 143 -14.49 -1.36 -16.02
N SER A 144 -15.79 -1.07 -15.95
CA SER A 144 -16.71 -1.00 -17.10
C SER A 144 -16.58 0.28 -17.93
N ASN A 145 -16.12 1.38 -17.33
CA ASN A 145 -15.88 2.66 -18.00
C ASN A 145 -14.67 2.63 -18.97
N GLN A 146 -14.31 1.47 -19.51
CA GLN A 146 -13.18 1.28 -20.42
C GLN A 146 -13.56 1.31 -21.90
N ASP A 147 -14.84 1.13 -22.26
CA ASP A 147 -15.25 0.83 -23.64
C ASP A 147 -16.05 1.95 -24.37
N SER A 148 -16.10 3.17 -23.83
CA SER A 148 -16.80 4.28 -24.50
C SER A 148 -15.90 5.05 -25.47
N GLU A 149 -15.66 4.48 -26.66
CA GLU A 149 -15.09 5.18 -27.82
C GLU A 149 -16.03 6.32 -28.26
N GLY A 150 -15.81 7.54 -27.75
CA GLY A 150 -16.53 8.71 -28.24
C GLY A 150 -16.69 9.87 -27.26
N ASN A 151 -16.48 9.63 -25.96
CA ASN A 151 -16.40 10.70 -24.97
C ASN A 151 -15.01 10.64 -24.34
N ALA A 152 -14.30 11.77 -24.26
CA ALA A 152 -12.96 11.88 -23.67
C ALA A 152 -12.97 11.71 -22.13
N GLN A 153 -13.74 10.75 -21.63
CA GLN A 153 -13.82 10.39 -20.23
C GLN A 153 -12.53 9.65 -19.88
N ILE A 154 -11.72 10.27 -19.01
CA ILE A 154 -10.43 9.73 -18.59
C ILE A 154 -10.67 8.39 -17.87
N ARG A 155 -10.08 7.32 -18.40
CA ARG A 155 -10.11 5.97 -17.80
C ARG A 155 -9.59 6.02 -16.36
N LYS A 156 -10.43 5.58 -15.41
CA LYS A 156 -10.04 5.46 -14.00
C LYS A 156 -9.09 4.27 -13.82
N LYS A 157 -8.03 4.43 -13.04
CA LYS A 157 -7.05 3.39 -12.69
C LYS A 157 -7.40 2.79 -11.34
N LEU A 158 -7.71 1.50 -11.28
CA LEU A 158 -8.00 0.77 -10.04
C LEU A 158 -6.78 0.00 -9.55
N TYR A 159 -6.45 0.17 -8.27
CA TYR A 159 -5.46 -0.62 -7.56
C TYR A 159 -6.10 -1.38 -6.41
N VAL A 160 -5.67 -2.63 -6.22
CA VAL A 160 -6.24 -3.56 -5.24
C VAL A 160 -5.12 -4.11 -4.35
N PRO A 161 -5.36 -4.31 -3.04
CA PRO A 161 -4.37 -4.86 -2.13
C PRO A 161 -4.04 -6.33 -2.43
N ARG A 162 -2.75 -6.66 -2.39
CA ARG A 162 -2.21 -8.02 -2.35
C ARG A 162 -1.32 -8.17 -1.11
N VAL A 163 -1.62 -9.13 -0.26
CA VAL A 163 -0.83 -9.39 0.96
C VAL A 163 0.39 -10.22 0.58
N GLU A 164 1.58 -9.75 0.96
CA GLU A 164 2.83 -10.44 0.63
C GLU A 164 3.26 -11.41 1.72
N ASP A 165 3.07 -11.03 2.98
CA ASP A 165 3.53 -11.81 4.12
C ASP A 165 2.74 -11.55 5.41
N ARG A 166 3.17 -12.22 6.49
CA ARG A 166 2.63 -12.06 7.85
C ARG A 166 3.21 -10.87 8.61
N ASN A 167 4.20 -10.18 8.04
CA ASN A 167 4.87 -9.02 8.63
C ASN A 167 4.19 -7.70 8.23
N SER A 168 2.90 -7.77 7.86
CA SER A 168 2.08 -6.64 7.43
C SER A 168 2.50 -6.03 6.09
N ASN A 169 3.34 -6.70 5.28
CA ASN A 169 3.69 -6.19 3.96
C ASN A 169 2.55 -6.46 2.97
N MET A 170 2.13 -5.39 2.29
CA MET A 170 1.04 -5.37 1.32
C MET A 170 1.44 -4.46 0.17
N ARG A 171 1.14 -4.88 -1.06
CA ARG A 171 1.29 -4.07 -2.27
C ARG A 171 -0.07 -3.73 -2.86
N MET A 172 -0.18 -2.56 -3.47
CA MET A 172 -1.33 -2.20 -4.29
C MET A 172 -0.97 -2.44 -5.77
N LEU A 173 -1.68 -3.38 -6.41
CA LEU A 173 -1.45 -3.73 -7.82
C LEU A 173 -2.62 -3.25 -8.68
N LYS A 174 -2.31 -2.75 -9.86
CA LYS A 174 -3.32 -2.31 -10.82
C LYS A 174 -4.02 -3.53 -11.42
N ILE A 175 -5.34 -3.47 -11.53
CA ILE A 175 -6.13 -4.45 -12.29
C ILE A 175 -6.79 -3.80 -13.50
N SER A 176 -6.97 -4.58 -14.56
CA SER A 176 -7.65 -4.14 -15.78
C SER A 176 -8.99 -4.84 -15.96
N SER A 177 -9.12 -6.08 -15.48
CA SER A 177 -10.35 -6.87 -15.44
C SER A 177 -10.57 -7.48 -14.05
N VAL A 178 -11.81 -7.90 -13.77
CA VAL A 178 -12.15 -8.74 -12.61
C VAL A 178 -11.46 -10.11 -12.72
N ASP A 179 -11.20 -10.59 -13.93
CA ASP A 179 -10.51 -11.85 -14.20
C ASP A 179 -9.03 -11.85 -13.76
N ASP A 180 -8.47 -10.67 -13.49
CA ASP A 180 -7.10 -10.53 -12.95
C ASP A 180 -7.04 -10.89 -11.45
N LEU A 181 -8.18 -11.19 -10.81
CA LEU A 181 -8.27 -11.53 -9.38
C LEU A 181 -8.21 -13.04 -9.13
N ILE A 182 -7.30 -13.43 -8.24
CA ILE A 182 -7.14 -14.81 -7.76
C ILE A 182 -7.53 -14.93 -6.30
N THR A 183 -8.11 -16.07 -5.92
CA THR A 183 -8.52 -16.32 -4.54
C THR A 183 -7.32 -16.75 -3.70
N ASN A 184 -7.07 -16.05 -2.58
CA ASN A 184 -6.03 -16.44 -1.62
C ASN A 184 -6.53 -17.54 -0.64
N SER A 185 -5.65 -17.99 0.25
CA SER A 185 -5.96 -19.01 1.27
C SER A 185 -7.05 -18.63 2.29
N MET A 186 -7.49 -17.36 2.28
CA MET A 186 -8.55 -16.81 3.12
C MET A 186 -9.84 -16.53 2.35
N ASN A 187 -9.98 -17.02 1.10
CA ASN A 187 -11.09 -16.74 0.19
C ASN A 187 -11.28 -15.25 -0.14
N ILE A 188 -10.21 -14.46 -0.06
CA ILE A 188 -10.20 -13.05 -0.47
C ILE A 188 -9.59 -13.00 -1.87
N LEU A 189 -10.23 -12.26 -2.76
CA LEU A 189 -9.74 -12.01 -4.11
C LEU A 189 -8.60 -10.99 -4.05
N GLU A 190 -7.44 -11.37 -4.56
CA GLU A 190 -6.24 -10.54 -4.68
C GLU A 190 -5.77 -10.52 -6.13
N PRO A 191 -5.21 -9.40 -6.62
CA PRO A 191 -4.72 -9.32 -7.98
C PRO A 191 -3.58 -10.30 -8.21
N ALA A 192 -3.61 -11.05 -9.31
CA ALA A 192 -2.54 -11.94 -9.74
C ALA A 192 -1.24 -11.14 -10.00
N LEU A 193 -0.09 -11.84 -10.04
CA LEU A 193 1.19 -11.22 -10.46
C LEU A 193 1.31 -11.13 -11.98
N VAL A 194 0.42 -11.82 -12.69
CA VAL A 194 0.32 -11.90 -14.14
C VAL A 194 -1.15 -11.69 -14.47
N ASP A 195 -1.45 -10.75 -15.36
CA ASP A 195 -2.81 -10.45 -15.80
C ASP A 195 -3.41 -11.60 -16.63
N SER A 196 -4.71 -11.52 -16.88
CA SER A 196 -5.47 -12.47 -17.70
C SER A 196 -4.93 -12.64 -19.14
N ASN A 197 -4.13 -11.69 -19.62
CA ASN A 197 -3.49 -11.71 -20.94
C ASN A 197 -2.06 -12.29 -20.91
N GLY A 198 -1.59 -12.75 -19.75
CA GLY A 198 -0.25 -13.32 -19.58
C GLY A 198 0.86 -12.28 -19.43
N ASN A 199 0.53 -10.99 -19.32
CA ASN A 199 1.51 -9.96 -19.03
C ASN A 199 1.77 -9.95 -17.52
N GLU A 200 3.03 -9.86 -17.11
CA GLU A 200 3.32 -9.57 -15.72
C GLU A 200 2.66 -8.24 -15.32
N CYS A 201 2.01 -8.19 -14.16
CA CYS A 201 1.44 -6.96 -13.61
C CYS A 201 2.59 -5.98 -13.32
N ASP A 202 2.98 -5.21 -14.33
CA ASP A 202 4.10 -4.27 -14.38
C ASP A 202 5.19 -4.53 -13.32
N ASN A 203 5.99 -5.58 -13.55
CA ASN A 203 7.24 -5.86 -12.81
C ASN A 203 8.48 -5.26 -13.50
N GLY A 204 8.29 -4.27 -14.38
CA GLY A 204 9.31 -3.83 -15.35
C GLY A 204 10.69 -3.55 -14.76
N MET A 205 10.79 -3.01 -13.54
CA MET A 205 12.10 -2.69 -12.94
C MET A 205 12.79 -3.89 -12.26
N ILE A 206 12.04 -4.90 -11.81
CA ILE A 206 12.61 -6.08 -11.16
C ILE A 206 13.11 -7.07 -12.20
N LEU A 207 12.43 -7.17 -13.37
CA LEU A 207 12.95 -7.98 -14.48
C LEU A 207 14.20 -7.41 -15.11
N PHE A 208 14.39 -6.09 -15.20
CA PHE A 208 15.64 -5.57 -15.74
C PHE A 208 16.85 -5.99 -14.89
N ILE A 209 16.72 -6.02 -13.57
CA ILE A 209 17.77 -6.51 -12.66
C ILE A 209 17.86 -8.03 -12.70
N SER A 210 16.72 -8.75 -12.74
CA SER A 210 16.68 -10.22 -12.78
C SER A 210 17.18 -10.81 -14.10
N ALA A 211 16.81 -10.23 -15.24
CA ALA A 211 17.14 -10.71 -16.58
C ALA A 211 18.60 -10.42 -16.94
N THR A 212 19.11 -9.23 -16.62
CA THR A 212 20.56 -8.96 -16.76
C THR A 212 21.40 -9.84 -15.82
N PHE A 213 20.85 -10.25 -14.67
CA PHE A 213 21.50 -11.17 -13.76
C PHE A 213 21.45 -12.63 -14.22
N PHE A 214 20.33 -13.10 -14.77
CA PHE A 214 20.20 -14.44 -15.36
C PHE A 214 21.14 -14.61 -16.57
N GLN A 215 21.23 -13.61 -17.45
CA GLN A 215 22.21 -13.61 -18.55
C GLN A 215 23.67 -13.59 -18.06
N LEU A 216 23.94 -13.04 -16.87
CA LEU A 216 25.25 -13.09 -16.24
C LEU A 216 25.54 -14.47 -15.61
N MET A 217 24.49 -15.18 -15.16
CA MET A 217 24.58 -16.51 -14.55
C MET A 217 24.74 -17.63 -15.58
N ASP A 218 24.10 -17.53 -16.75
CA ASP A 218 24.31 -18.49 -17.86
C ASP A 218 25.76 -18.47 -18.38
N PHE A 219 26.49 -17.37 -18.15
CA PHE A 219 27.91 -17.24 -18.51
C PHE A 219 28.87 -17.84 -17.47
N LEU A 220 28.38 -18.19 -16.28
CA LEU A 220 29.18 -18.68 -15.15
C LEU A 220 28.74 -20.10 -14.76
N CYS A 221 28.99 -21.05 -15.65
CA CYS A 221 28.76 -22.46 -15.38
C CYS A 221 29.81 -23.00 -14.38
N GLY A 222 29.35 -23.56 -13.26
CA GLY A 222 30.14 -24.38 -12.33
C GLY A 222 30.44 -23.74 -10.98
N ASP A 223 29.77 -24.23 -9.92
CA ASP A 223 30.11 -24.10 -8.50
C ASP A 223 30.16 -22.71 -7.84
N LEU A 224 29.07 -21.94 -7.98
CA LEU A 224 28.91 -20.66 -7.25
C LEU A 224 27.57 -20.50 -6.51
N ARG A 225 27.14 -21.56 -5.82
CA ARG A 225 25.98 -21.53 -4.89
C ARG A 225 26.11 -20.48 -3.77
N VAL A 226 27.34 -20.15 -3.35
CA VAL A 226 27.59 -19.17 -2.28
C VAL A 226 27.50 -17.71 -2.77
N ILE A 227 27.89 -17.44 -4.03
CA ILE A 227 27.68 -16.09 -4.62
C ILE A 227 26.19 -15.86 -4.88
N PHE A 228 25.46 -16.91 -5.28
CA PHE A 228 24.00 -16.86 -5.41
C PHE A 228 23.33 -16.40 -4.11
N ASP A 229 23.73 -16.96 -2.95
CA ASP A 229 23.12 -16.61 -1.66
C ASP A 229 23.47 -15.19 -1.18
N VAL A 230 24.73 -14.75 -1.35
CA VAL A 230 25.17 -13.40 -0.93
C VAL A 230 24.56 -12.32 -1.83
N VAL A 231 24.50 -12.55 -3.15
CA VAL A 231 23.87 -11.60 -4.08
C VAL A 231 22.35 -11.62 -3.93
N ASN A 232 21.73 -12.78 -3.66
CA ASN A 232 20.31 -12.80 -3.29
C ASN A 232 20.06 -12.06 -1.98
N GLN A 233 20.92 -12.17 -0.96
CA GLN A 233 20.74 -11.40 0.28
C GLN A 233 20.83 -9.89 0.03
N GLU A 234 21.76 -9.41 -0.79
CA GLU A 234 21.84 -7.98 -1.15
C GLU A 234 20.70 -7.53 -2.07
N ILE A 235 20.22 -8.37 -2.98
CA ILE A 235 19.04 -8.11 -3.82
C ILE A 235 17.76 -8.16 -3.00
N ILE A 236 17.63 -9.03 -2.00
CA ILE A 236 16.51 -9.03 -1.03
C ILE A 236 16.58 -7.75 -0.20
N HIS A 237 17.77 -7.30 0.18
CA HIS A 237 17.94 -6.02 0.88
C HIS A 237 17.57 -4.83 -0.01
N LEU A 238 17.95 -4.84 -1.29
CA LEU A 238 17.56 -3.82 -2.28
C LEU A 238 16.07 -3.91 -2.64
N LYS A 239 15.47 -5.09 -2.77
CA LYS A 239 14.03 -5.30 -2.94
C LYS A 239 13.25 -4.88 -1.69
N GLY A 240 13.85 -5.00 -0.50
CA GLY A 240 13.29 -4.50 0.76
C GLY A 240 13.43 -2.98 0.91
N LEU A 241 14.50 -2.38 0.36
CA LEU A 241 14.71 -0.93 0.31
C LEU A 241 13.85 -0.25 -0.77
N PHE A 242 13.58 -0.95 -1.87
CA PHE A 242 12.78 -0.53 -3.03
C PHE A 242 11.46 -1.29 -3.13
N GLY A 243 10.96 -1.84 -2.03
CA GLY A 243 9.67 -2.53 -2.00
C GLY A 243 8.60 -1.50 -2.32
N ALA A 244 8.30 -1.33 -3.61
CA ALA A 244 7.35 -0.35 -4.08
C ALA A 244 5.99 -0.72 -3.50
N VAL A 245 5.64 -0.02 -2.43
CA VAL A 245 4.37 -0.08 -1.69
C VAL A 245 3.21 -0.05 -2.68
N MET A 246 3.39 0.76 -3.71
CA MET A 246 2.53 0.88 -4.85
C MET A 246 3.40 1.20 -6.07
N GLN A 247 3.21 0.47 -7.16
CA GLN A 247 3.83 0.80 -8.44
C GLN A 247 2.90 1.77 -9.20
N ALA A 248 2.89 3.02 -8.75
CA ALA A 248 2.23 4.11 -9.47
C ALA A 248 3.28 5.09 -10.00
N SER A 249 3.12 5.51 -11.25
CA SER A 249 3.87 6.61 -11.85
C SER A 249 3.28 7.98 -11.48
N GLU A 250 2.05 8.00 -10.96
CA GLU A 250 1.24 9.18 -10.68
C GLU A 250 0.61 9.07 -9.27
N PRO A 251 0.20 10.20 -8.65
CA PRO A 251 -0.52 10.18 -7.38
C PRO A 251 -1.84 9.42 -7.47
N VAL A 252 -2.27 8.89 -6.32
CA VAL A 252 -3.61 8.31 -6.13
C VAL A 252 -4.52 9.42 -5.63
N ASP A 253 -5.72 9.50 -6.19
CA ASP A 253 -6.70 10.52 -5.79
C ASP A 253 -7.52 10.08 -4.57
N LEU A 254 -7.83 8.77 -4.48
CA LEU A 254 -8.77 8.22 -3.50
C LEU A 254 -8.32 6.84 -2.98
N PHE A 255 -8.38 6.64 -1.66
CA PHE A 255 -8.33 5.32 -1.03
C PHE A 255 -9.68 4.99 -0.39
N ILE A 256 -10.28 3.88 -0.81
CA ILE A 256 -11.43 3.27 -0.15
C ILE A 256 -10.91 2.22 0.84
N LEU A 257 -11.09 2.49 2.12
CA LEU A 257 -10.46 1.75 3.22
C LEU A 257 -11.49 0.90 3.98
N PRO A 258 -11.19 -0.40 4.23
CA PRO A 258 -12.01 -1.21 5.11
C PRO A 258 -11.67 -0.92 6.58
N GLY A 259 -12.61 -1.23 7.47
CA GLY A 259 -12.44 -1.11 8.91
C GLY A 259 -13.48 -1.94 9.66
N LEU A 260 -13.17 -2.30 10.91
CA LEU A 260 -14.15 -2.86 11.83
C LEU A 260 -14.96 -1.76 12.51
N ALA A 261 -14.33 -0.65 12.91
CA ALA A 261 -15.01 0.48 13.51
C ALA A 261 -14.40 1.81 13.07
N PHE A 262 -15.23 2.84 13.08
CA PHE A 262 -14.87 4.22 12.80
C PHE A 262 -15.53 5.15 13.82
N ASP A 263 -14.91 6.28 14.11
CA ASP A 263 -15.50 7.33 14.95
C ASP A 263 -15.56 8.69 14.24
N ARG A 264 -16.22 9.68 14.87
CA ARG A 264 -16.37 11.05 14.34
C ARG A 264 -15.06 11.83 14.21
N SER A 265 -13.98 11.35 14.84
CA SER A 265 -12.64 11.94 14.74
C SER A 265 -11.77 11.31 13.66
N GLY A 266 -12.32 10.36 12.89
CA GLY A 266 -11.63 9.70 11.78
C GLY A 266 -10.74 8.54 12.21
N ARG A 267 -10.79 8.15 13.49
CA ARG A 267 -10.05 6.98 13.96
C ARG A 267 -10.65 5.73 13.36
N ARG A 268 -9.77 4.80 12.98
CA ARG A 268 -10.14 3.56 12.30
C ARG A 268 -9.60 2.36 13.06
N LEU A 269 -10.47 1.39 13.34
CA LEU A 269 -10.08 0.12 13.93
C LEU A 269 -9.97 -0.97 12.86
N GLY A 270 -8.75 -1.36 12.48
CA GLY A 270 -8.52 -2.48 11.57
C GLY A 270 -8.63 -3.87 12.24
N ARG A 271 -8.38 -4.93 11.46
CA ARG A 271 -8.44 -6.35 11.90
C ARG A 271 -7.17 -6.85 12.59
N SER A 272 -6.41 -5.97 13.25
CA SER A 272 -5.13 -6.21 13.97
C SER A 272 -3.90 -6.60 13.16
N GLY A 273 -4.00 -6.77 11.83
CA GLY A 273 -2.84 -7.09 10.99
C GLY A 273 -1.98 -5.89 10.59
N GLY A 274 -2.34 -4.65 10.93
CA GLY A 274 -1.52 -3.45 10.63
C GLY A 274 -1.26 -3.15 9.15
N TYR A 275 -1.76 -3.97 8.21
CA TYR A 275 -1.47 -3.87 6.77
C TYR A 275 -1.74 -2.49 6.19
N TYR A 276 -2.95 -1.95 6.42
CA TYR A 276 -3.33 -0.63 5.90
C TYR A 276 -2.56 0.50 6.56
N ASP A 277 -2.34 0.45 7.87
CA ASP A 277 -1.64 1.50 8.60
C ASP A 277 -0.18 1.58 8.14
N LEU A 278 0.52 0.44 8.05
CA LEU A 278 1.88 0.36 7.53
C LEU A 278 1.95 0.79 6.06
N PHE A 279 1.01 0.34 5.23
CA PHE A 279 0.94 0.74 3.82
C PHE A 279 0.75 2.25 3.68
N LEU A 280 -0.22 2.84 4.40
CA LEU A 280 -0.56 4.26 4.31
C LEU A 280 0.60 5.13 4.79
N MET A 281 1.27 4.76 5.88
CA MET A 281 2.48 5.46 6.33
C MET A 281 3.58 5.47 5.25
N LYS A 282 3.85 4.31 4.63
CA LYS A 282 4.85 4.23 3.57
C LYS A 282 4.43 5.00 2.32
N TYR A 283 3.13 4.98 1.95
CA TYR A 283 2.60 5.73 0.81
C TYR A 283 2.66 7.25 1.05
N GLN A 284 2.29 7.73 2.23
CA GLN A 284 2.36 9.15 2.60
C GLN A 284 3.80 9.67 2.50
N LYS A 285 4.77 8.87 2.97
CA LYS A 285 6.19 9.18 2.82
C LYS A 285 6.61 9.24 1.35
N LEU A 286 6.22 8.25 0.54
CA LEU A 286 6.50 8.25 -0.89
C LEU A 286 5.90 9.47 -1.60
N ALA A 287 4.66 9.81 -1.26
CA ALA A 287 3.98 10.97 -1.82
C ALA A 287 4.67 12.27 -1.40
N GLN A 288 5.18 12.37 -0.17
CA GLN A 288 5.99 13.51 0.26
C GLN A 288 7.32 13.60 -0.50
N GLU A 289 8.04 12.49 -0.64
CA GLU A 289 9.32 12.40 -1.37
C GLU A 289 9.16 12.76 -2.86
N ARG A 290 7.99 12.52 -3.43
CA ARG A 290 7.65 12.81 -4.84
C ARG A 290 6.83 14.08 -5.04
N GLU A 291 6.60 14.86 -3.99
CA GLU A 291 5.78 16.08 -4.02
C GLU A 291 4.37 15.85 -4.61
N TRP A 292 3.80 14.69 -4.31
CA TRP A 292 2.47 14.29 -4.74
C TRP A 292 1.39 14.85 -3.83
N LYS A 293 0.26 15.21 -4.45
CA LYS A 293 -0.98 15.51 -3.73
C LYS A 293 -1.39 14.27 -2.94
N GLN A 294 -1.75 14.49 -1.67
CA GLN A 294 -2.22 13.42 -0.81
C GLN A 294 -3.64 12.99 -1.24
N PRO A 295 -3.89 11.67 -1.27
CA PRO A 295 -5.19 11.11 -1.61
C PRO A 295 -6.22 11.47 -0.54
N LEU A 296 -7.50 11.43 -0.92
CA LEU A 296 -8.59 11.39 0.04
C LEU A 296 -8.71 9.97 0.62
N LEU A 297 -8.69 9.84 1.95
CA LEU A 297 -8.84 8.56 2.65
C LEU A 297 -10.30 8.39 3.10
N VAL A 298 -11.05 7.48 2.47
CA VAL A 298 -12.48 7.29 2.74
C VAL A 298 -12.73 5.90 3.31
N GLY A 299 -13.27 5.84 4.54
CA GLY A 299 -13.74 4.59 5.15
C GLY A 299 -15.16 4.25 4.71
N LEU A 300 -15.46 2.97 4.47
CA LEU A 300 -16.83 2.49 4.31
C LEU A 300 -17.29 1.78 5.58
N ALA A 301 -18.46 2.14 6.09
CA ALA A 301 -18.96 1.63 7.37
C ALA A 301 -20.47 1.41 7.35
N TYR A 302 -20.90 0.25 7.84
CA TYR A 302 -22.29 0.07 8.28
C TYR A 302 -22.60 0.96 9.48
N THR A 303 -23.88 1.23 9.71
CA THR A 303 -24.35 2.05 10.84
C THR A 303 -23.80 1.55 12.19
N LEU A 304 -23.77 0.22 12.38
CA LEU A 304 -23.30 -0.42 13.61
C LEU A 304 -21.78 -0.35 13.83
N GLN A 305 -21.01 0.01 12.79
CA GLN A 305 -19.55 0.16 12.85
C GLN A 305 -19.14 1.55 13.30
N PHE A 306 -20.09 2.48 13.40
CA PHE A 306 -19.84 3.79 13.96
C PHE A 306 -19.91 3.73 15.49
N VAL A 307 -18.81 4.13 16.14
CA VAL A 307 -18.70 4.14 17.61
C VAL A 307 -18.62 5.57 18.13
N GLU A 308 -18.82 5.72 19.44
CA GLU A 308 -18.69 7.01 20.12
C GLU A 308 -17.30 7.62 19.87
N GLU A 309 -17.27 8.94 19.79
CA GLU A 309 -16.02 9.67 19.58
C GLU A 309 -15.03 9.38 20.71
N GLY A 310 -13.80 9.02 20.33
CA GLY A 310 -12.78 8.65 21.30
C GLY A 310 -12.84 7.21 21.80
N ALA A 311 -13.87 6.43 21.44
CA ALA A 311 -13.98 5.03 21.82
C ALA A 311 -12.93 4.13 21.15
N ILE A 312 -12.34 4.58 20.02
CA ILE A 312 -11.23 3.89 19.37
C ILE A 312 -9.93 4.40 19.99
N PRO A 313 -9.24 3.58 20.80
CA PRO A 313 -7.92 3.94 21.30
C PRO A 313 -6.91 3.86 20.17
N VAL A 314 -5.98 4.81 20.13
CA VAL A 314 -5.03 4.99 19.04
C VAL A 314 -3.59 4.87 19.51
N THR A 315 -2.75 4.39 18.61
CA THR A 315 -1.29 4.41 18.71
C THR A 315 -0.74 5.36 17.66
N PRO A 316 0.50 5.87 17.79
CA PRO A 316 1.08 6.76 16.79
C PRO A 316 1.25 6.16 15.39
N TYR A 317 1.07 4.84 15.27
CA TYR A 317 1.09 4.12 14.00
C TYR A 317 -0.26 4.06 13.29
N ASP A 318 -1.37 4.39 13.95
CA ASP A 318 -2.69 4.31 13.30
C ASP A 318 -2.90 5.54 12.41
N VAL A 319 -3.37 5.29 11.18
CA VAL A 319 -3.67 6.38 10.23
C VAL A 319 -5.18 6.65 10.24
N ALA A 320 -5.55 7.89 10.53
CA ALA A 320 -6.94 8.36 10.50
C ALA A 320 -7.45 8.50 9.05
N VAL A 321 -8.76 8.35 8.88
CA VAL A 321 -9.45 8.61 7.60
C VAL A 321 -9.89 10.07 7.50
N ASP A 322 -10.04 10.57 6.28
CA ASP A 322 -10.52 11.92 5.99
C ASP A 322 -12.05 12.00 6.02
N ALA A 323 -12.73 10.94 5.59
CA ALA A 323 -14.18 10.83 5.60
C ALA A 323 -14.64 9.39 5.84
N VAL A 324 -15.90 9.24 6.27
CA VAL A 324 -16.57 7.94 6.38
C VAL A 324 -17.88 8.00 5.61
N VAL A 325 -18.12 7.02 4.74
CA VAL A 325 -19.42 6.84 4.09
C VAL A 325 -20.21 5.79 4.86
N SER A 326 -21.43 6.16 5.19
CA SER A 326 -22.42 5.31 5.86
C SER A 326 -23.74 5.33 5.09
N PRO A 327 -24.73 4.48 5.43
CA PRO A 327 -26.05 4.53 4.79
C PRO A 327 -26.76 5.87 4.98
N SER A 328 -26.39 6.64 6.01
CA SER A 328 -26.96 7.97 6.28
C SER A 328 -26.31 9.10 5.48
N GLY A 329 -25.24 8.82 4.73
CA GLY A 329 -24.51 9.82 3.95
C GLY A 329 -22.99 9.81 4.19
N VAL A 330 -22.34 10.82 3.62
CA VAL A 330 -20.91 11.09 3.80
C VAL A 330 -20.71 11.92 5.07
N ILE A 331 -19.77 11.49 5.91
CA ILE A 331 -19.35 12.18 7.11
C ILE A 331 -17.92 12.70 6.85
N PRO A 332 -17.74 13.96 6.42
CA PRO A 332 -16.42 14.57 6.29
C PRO A 332 -15.83 14.85 7.68
N ILE A 333 -14.53 14.61 7.85
CA ILE A 333 -13.85 14.70 9.16
C ILE A 333 -12.64 15.63 9.06
N SER A 334 -11.79 15.43 8.05
CA SER A 334 -10.63 16.30 7.85
C SER A 334 -11.01 17.56 7.06
N PRO A 335 -10.23 18.67 7.18
CA PRO A 335 -10.43 19.86 6.34
C PRO A 335 -10.44 19.55 4.85
N VAL A 336 -9.61 18.60 4.43
CA VAL A 336 -9.52 18.15 3.04
C VAL A 336 -10.81 17.45 2.59
N ALA A 337 -11.44 16.67 3.48
CA ALA A 337 -12.74 16.08 3.17
C ALA A 337 -13.85 17.12 3.15
N LEU A 338 -13.86 18.11 4.05
CA LEU A 338 -14.86 19.18 4.01
C LEU A 338 -14.82 19.90 2.66
N GLU A 339 -13.63 20.25 2.15
CA GLU A 339 -13.49 20.92 0.85
C GLU A 339 -13.85 20.04 -0.36
N ARG A 340 -13.71 18.71 -0.26
CA ARG A 340 -13.88 17.78 -1.40
C ARG A 340 -15.20 17.01 -1.39
N CYS A 341 -15.86 16.91 -0.24
CA CYS A 341 -17.07 16.13 -0.03
C CYS A 341 -18.34 16.99 0.09
N ASP A 342 -18.21 18.28 0.36
CA ASP A 342 -19.27 19.28 0.17
C ASP A 342 -19.50 19.51 -1.34
#